data_AF-A0A845ZTA5-F1
#
_entry.id   AF-A0A845ZTA5-F1
#
_cell.length_a   1.000
_cell.length_b   1.000
_cell.length_c   1.000
_cell.angle_alpha   90.00
_cell.angle_beta   90.00
_cell.angle_gamma   90.00
#
_symmetry.space_group_name_H-M   'P 1'
#
loop_
_entity.id
_entity.type
_entity.pdbx_description
1 polymer ?
#
loop_
_entity_poly.entity_id
_entity_poly.type
_entity_poly.pdbx_seq_one_letter_code
_entity_poly.pdbx_strand_id
1 'polypeptide(L)'
;AKLEIKGDEPVLKIWGQDNATIQLGESTAANGGFHLKYIGSSEKKLYIESYSECVSKVKHLTIVSESGNVGIGTTCPDAKLEVNGNLKLEYGVAVNAFSCDGTLEGCSDLAIPTEKAIKTYADTKALLNGSPSEDFSANNLTVNGVIKPSAGNKKNNGIFFTKEPGYGSKDAAWIRYYRCGNSGENTTLEIGTSNHCDDHIALMPGKGNVGIGTTNPRAKLSINGGLHVGGDSDPGDKNLRVDGCTTTNELSVSGSLSFNTPTRQIINMCNNNYGIGIQDGTQYFRTDNNFAWYKGGTHDNNELNPGTDGIVQMVIKDCHVGIGTIDPGAKLEVNGNLKLLPVVA
;
A
#
# COMPACT_ATOMS: atom_id res chain seq x y z
N ALA A 1 22.82 -85.74 -6.09
CA ALA A 1 24.14 -85.80 -5.43
C ALA A 1 24.13 -84.81 -4.26
N LYS A 2 24.78 -85.12 -3.13
CA LYS A 2 24.90 -84.21 -1.98
C LYS A 2 26.37 -83.86 -1.78
N LEU A 3 26.69 -82.57 -1.73
CA LEU A 3 27.96 -82.07 -1.24
C LEU A 3 27.76 -81.61 0.21
N GLU A 4 28.65 -82.00 1.12
CA GLU A 4 28.56 -81.67 2.54
C GLU A 4 29.94 -81.25 3.07
N ILE A 5 29.99 -80.10 3.76
CA ILE A 5 31.22 -79.51 4.35
C ILE A 5 30.93 -79.24 5.84
N LYS A 6 31.74 -79.77 6.76
CA LYS A 6 31.49 -79.77 8.23
C LYS A 6 32.67 -79.18 9.02
N GLY A 7 32.39 -78.55 10.16
CA GLY A 7 33.35 -77.94 11.08
C GLY A 7 32.73 -76.74 11.83
N ASP A 8 33.50 -76.06 12.70
CA ASP A 8 33.06 -74.83 13.40
C ASP A 8 33.10 -73.59 12.48
N GLU A 9 34.04 -73.55 11.53
CA GLU A 9 34.13 -72.53 10.45
C GLU A 9 34.46 -73.20 9.10
N PRO A 10 33.58 -74.05 8.54
CA PRO A 10 33.86 -74.76 7.30
C PRO A 10 33.85 -73.80 6.10
N VAL A 11 34.89 -73.83 5.27
CA VAL A 11 35.03 -72.97 4.09
C VAL A 11 35.12 -73.82 2.81
N LEU A 12 34.25 -73.56 1.84
CA LEU A 12 34.45 -74.02 0.47
C LEU A 12 35.35 -73.03 -0.28
N LYS A 13 36.62 -73.41 -0.50
CA LYS A 13 37.56 -72.59 -1.28
C LYS A 13 37.49 -73.01 -2.74
N ILE A 14 37.23 -72.04 -3.61
CA ILE A 14 37.29 -72.21 -5.06
C ILE A 14 38.29 -71.20 -5.58
N TRP A 15 39.44 -71.70 -6.03
CA TRP A 15 40.54 -70.88 -6.51
C TRP A 15 40.82 -71.21 -7.98
N GLY A 16 40.91 -70.17 -8.79
CA GLY A 16 41.61 -70.23 -10.07
C GLY A 16 42.72 -69.19 -10.05
N GLN A 17 43.72 -69.35 -10.92
CA GLN A 17 44.87 -68.43 -10.95
C GLN A 17 44.45 -66.98 -11.27
N ASP A 18 43.44 -66.81 -12.13
CA ASP A 18 42.92 -65.48 -12.51
C ASP A 18 41.47 -65.25 -12.10
N ASN A 19 40.63 -66.28 -12.25
CA ASN A 19 39.18 -66.20 -12.07
C ASN A 19 38.69 -67.40 -11.27
N ALA A 20 37.65 -67.20 -10.46
CA ALA A 20 36.94 -68.27 -9.77
C ALA A 20 35.46 -68.20 -10.12
N THR A 21 34.82 -69.35 -10.36
CA THR A 21 33.40 -69.39 -10.74
C THR A 21 32.70 -70.53 -10.03
N ILE A 22 31.53 -70.23 -9.47
CA ILE A 22 30.52 -71.20 -9.09
C ILE A 22 29.43 -71.13 -10.14
N GLN A 23 29.19 -72.24 -10.82
CA GLN A 23 28.09 -72.36 -11.76
C GLN A 23 26.89 -73.04 -11.08
N LEU A 24 25.76 -72.37 -11.14
CA LEU A 24 24.46 -72.89 -10.73
C LEU A 24 23.57 -72.89 -11.96
N GLY A 25 23.22 -74.06 -12.49
CA GLY A 25 22.46 -74.12 -13.74
C GLY A 25 21.84 -75.49 -13.99
N GLU A 26 20.99 -75.54 -14.99
CA GLU A 26 20.31 -76.75 -15.44
C GLU A 26 21.19 -77.52 -16.44
N SER A 27 21.01 -78.84 -16.53
CA SER A 27 21.68 -79.70 -17.51
C SER A 27 20.76 -79.92 -18.73
N THR A 28 20.32 -78.83 -19.36
CA THR A 28 19.50 -78.86 -20.59
C THR A 28 20.37 -78.52 -21.81
N ALA A 29 19.83 -78.65 -23.03
CA ALA A 29 20.59 -78.36 -24.25
C ALA A 29 21.16 -76.92 -24.34
N ALA A 30 20.65 -75.98 -23.54
CA ALA A 30 21.14 -74.60 -23.47
C ALA A 30 21.94 -74.27 -22.19
N ASN A 31 22.04 -75.22 -21.25
CA ASN A 31 22.68 -75.11 -19.93
C ASN A 31 22.44 -73.75 -19.25
N GLY A 32 21.17 -73.34 -19.09
CA GLY A 32 20.81 -72.05 -18.51
C GLY A 32 21.05 -71.98 -17.00
N GLY A 33 21.51 -70.82 -16.50
CA GLY A 33 21.75 -70.63 -15.06
C GLY A 33 22.36 -69.28 -14.70
N PHE A 34 23.07 -69.25 -13.57
CA PHE A 34 23.83 -68.11 -13.08
C PHE A 34 25.23 -68.51 -12.66
N HIS A 35 26.17 -67.60 -12.87
CA HIS A 35 27.53 -67.67 -12.36
C HIS A 35 27.66 -66.69 -11.20
N LEU A 36 28.14 -67.19 -10.06
CA LEU A 36 28.81 -66.35 -9.07
C LEU A 36 30.30 -66.38 -9.39
N LYS A 37 30.80 -65.28 -9.95
CA LYS A 37 32.11 -65.25 -10.59
C LYS A 37 32.96 -64.11 -10.07
N TYR A 38 34.12 -64.44 -9.53
CA TYR A 38 35.15 -63.47 -9.24
C TYR A 38 36.13 -63.39 -10.40
N ILE A 39 36.30 -62.22 -10.98
CA ILE A 39 37.32 -61.92 -11.99
C ILE A 39 38.41 -61.12 -11.29
N GLY A 40 39.58 -61.72 -11.10
CA GLY A 40 40.66 -61.19 -10.27
C GLY A 40 41.60 -60.27 -11.03
N SER A 41 42.58 -60.86 -11.73
CA SER A 41 43.75 -60.16 -12.29
C SER A 41 43.43 -59.03 -13.28
N SER A 42 42.28 -59.09 -13.95
CA SER A 42 41.84 -58.10 -14.95
C SER A 42 40.82 -57.08 -14.44
N GLU A 43 39.91 -57.49 -13.53
CA GLU A 43 38.75 -56.66 -13.17
C GLU A 43 38.56 -56.43 -11.67
N LYS A 44 39.11 -57.30 -10.80
CA LYS A 44 38.93 -57.31 -9.34
C LYS A 44 37.46 -57.13 -8.90
N LYS A 45 36.56 -57.88 -9.52
CA LYS A 45 35.11 -57.75 -9.35
C LYS A 45 34.44 -59.09 -9.13
N LEU A 46 33.47 -59.11 -8.21
CA LEU A 46 32.51 -60.19 -8.08
C LEU A 46 31.28 -59.88 -8.93
N TYR A 47 30.88 -60.85 -9.74
CA TYR A 47 29.72 -60.79 -10.62
C TYR A 47 28.68 -61.84 -10.24
N ILE A 48 27.42 -61.43 -10.31
CA ILE A 48 26.31 -62.34 -10.58
C ILE A 48 25.96 -62.13 -12.06
N GLU A 49 26.34 -63.08 -12.91
CA GLU A 49 26.07 -63.03 -14.36
C GLU A 49 25.18 -64.20 -14.78
N SER A 50 24.31 -63.96 -15.77
CA SER A 50 23.59 -65.05 -16.42
C SER A 50 24.57 -65.98 -17.13
N TYR A 51 24.25 -67.27 -17.11
CA TYR A 51 24.96 -68.31 -17.83
C TYR A 51 24.04 -68.99 -18.83
N SER A 52 24.53 -69.14 -20.06
CA SER A 52 24.00 -70.04 -21.06
C SER A 52 25.12 -70.35 -22.05
N GLU A 53 25.06 -71.54 -22.65
CA GLU A 53 25.96 -71.91 -23.75
C GLU A 53 25.47 -71.39 -25.11
N CYS A 54 24.23 -70.90 -25.16
CA CYS A 54 23.58 -70.46 -26.41
C CYS A 54 23.41 -68.94 -26.52
N VAL A 55 23.57 -68.18 -25.43
CA VAL A 55 23.42 -66.71 -25.43
C VAL A 55 24.55 -66.03 -24.66
N SER A 56 24.78 -64.75 -24.98
CA SER A 56 25.77 -63.92 -24.28
C SER A 56 25.40 -63.74 -22.81
N LYS A 57 26.42 -63.79 -21.95
CA LYS A 57 26.28 -63.59 -20.51
C LYS A 57 26.01 -62.11 -20.21
N VAL A 58 25.06 -61.85 -19.32
CA VAL A 58 24.73 -60.50 -18.84
C VAL A 58 25.12 -60.39 -17.37
N LYS A 59 25.91 -59.38 -17.02
CA LYS A 59 26.28 -59.05 -15.64
C LYS A 59 25.13 -58.28 -14.99
N HIS A 60 24.44 -58.91 -14.04
CA HIS A 60 23.28 -58.33 -13.37
C HIS A 60 23.67 -57.54 -12.12
N LEU A 61 24.61 -58.07 -11.34
CA LEU A 61 25.15 -57.43 -10.15
C LEU A 61 26.68 -57.49 -10.19
N THR A 62 27.29 -56.37 -9.85
CA THR A 62 28.75 -56.19 -9.77
C THR A 62 29.11 -55.68 -8.38
N ILE A 63 30.10 -56.29 -7.74
CA ILE A 63 30.73 -55.74 -6.53
C ILE A 63 32.21 -55.52 -6.84
N VAL A 64 32.66 -54.28 -6.73
CA VAL A 64 34.06 -53.91 -6.91
C VAL A 64 34.81 -54.23 -5.62
N SER A 65 35.75 -55.18 -5.63
CA SER A 65 36.35 -55.66 -4.38
C SER A 65 37.19 -54.58 -3.68
N GLU A 66 37.77 -53.64 -4.43
CA GLU A 66 38.61 -52.57 -3.87
C GLU A 66 37.80 -51.45 -3.21
N SER A 67 36.68 -51.01 -3.81
CA SER A 67 35.88 -49.90 -3.30
C SER A 67 34.64 -50.34 -2.51
N GLY A 68 34.22 -51.59 -2.66
CA GLY A 68 32.96 -52.12 -2.15
C GLY A 68 31.73 -51.57 -2.87
N ASN A 69 31.88 -50.86 -3.99
CA ASN A 69 30.76 -50.31 -4.74
C ASN A 69 29.94 -51.44 -5.38
N VAL A 70 28.61 -51.31 -5.30
CA VAL A 70 27.65 -52.26 -5.86
C VAL A 70 26.98 -51.66 -7.09
N GLY A 71 27.13 -52.31 -8.24
CA GLY A 71 26.43 -51.97 -9.48
C GLY A 71 25.31 -52.97 -9.76
N ILE A 72 24.10 -52.47 -10.05
CA ILE A 72 22.99 -53.28 -10.58
C ILE A 72 22.75 -52.86 -12.03
N GLY A 73 22.95 -53.77 -12.98
CA GLY A 73 22.90 -53.47 -14.42
C GLY A 73 24.06 -52.61 -14.95
N THR A 74 25.08 -52.32 -14.12
CA THR A 74 26.32 -51.63 -14.49
C THR A 74 27.52 -52.40 -13.96
N THR A 75 28.62 -52.37 -14.72
CA THR A 75 29.89 -53.02 -14.35
C THR A 75 30.90 -52.04 -13.77
N CYS A 76 30.62 -50.74 -13.82
CA CYS A 76 31.55 -49.69 -13.42
C CYS A 76 30.86 -48.69 -12.48
N PRO A 77 30.36 -49.12 -11.30
CA PRO A 77 29.67 -48.23 -10.38
C PRO A 77 30.59 -47.13 -9.84
N ASP A 78 30.22 -45.86 -10.06
CA ASP A 78 30.94 -44.68 -9.58
C ASP A 78 30.51 -44.24 -8.16
N ALA A 79 29.31 -44.67 -7.74
CA ALA A 79 28.76 -44.49 -6.41
C ALA A 79 28.73 -45.81 -5.61
N LYS A 80 28.46 -45.72 -4.31
CA LYS A 80 28.36 -46.89 -3.42
C LYS A 80 27.29 -47.89 -3.88
N LEU A 81 26.19 -47.38 -4.41
CA LEU A 81 25.16 -48.13 -5.11
C LEU A 81 24.83 -47.37 -6.38
N GLU A 82 25.02 -48.01 -7.53
CA GLU A 82 24.61 -47.48 -8.82
C GLU A 82 23.67 -48.47 -9.52
N VAL A 83 22.50 -47.98 -9.92
CA VAL A 83 21.50 -48.76 -10.65
C VAL A 83 21.37 -48.17 -12.03
N ASN A 84 21.77 -48.93 -13.05
CA ASN A 84 21.50 -48.58 -14.43
C ASN A 84 20.08 -49.04 -14.79
N GLY A 85 19.09 -48.23 -14.39
CA GLY A 85 17.66 -48.53 -14.50
C GLY A 85 16.85 -47.84 -13.40
N ASN A 86 15.66 -48.38 -13.12
CA ASN A 86 14.77 -47.83 -12.10
C ASN A 86 15.06 -48.40 -10.70
N LEU A 87 15.01 -47.56 -9.67
CA LEU A 87 15.00 -47.99 -8.27
C LEU A 87 13.53 -48.00 -7.77
N LYS A 88 13.01 -49.19 -7.46
CA LYS A 88 11.69 -49.36 -6.85
C LYS A 88 11.86 -49.76 -5.38
N LEU A 89 11.33 -48.96 -4.47
CA LEU A 89 11.21 -49.30 -3.04
C LEU A 89 9.88 -50.03 -2.78
N GLU A 90 9.74 -50.70 -1.63
CA GLU A 90 8.60 -51.59 -1.31
C GLU A 90 7.23 -50.94 -1.55
N TYR A 91 7.10 -49.65 -1.23
CA TYR A 91 5.91 -48.84 -1.49
C TYR A 91 6.31 -47.59 -2.30
N GLY A 92 5.57 -47.28 -3.37
CA GLY A 92 5.71 -46.03 -4.13
C GLY A 92 5.97 -46.19 -5.63
N VAL A 93 6.15 -45.03 -6.28
CA VAL A 93 6.49 -44.89 -7.70
C VAL A 93 7.97 -45.19 -7.90
N ALA A 94 8.32 -45.81 -9.03
CA ALA A 94 9.72 -46.05 -9.37
C ALA A 94 10.45 -44.72 -9.61
N VAL A 95 11.52 -44.47 -8.86
CA VAL A 95 12.33 -43.25 -9.00
C VAL A 95 13.48 -43.54 -9.95
N ASN A 96 13.73 -42.62 -10.87
CA ASN A 96 14.85 -42.71 -11.80
C ASN A 96 15.82 -41.52 -11.75
N ALA A 97 15.54 -40.48 -10.94
CA ALA A 97 16.44 -39.34 -10.76
C ALA A 97 16.28 -38.59 -9.42
N PHE A 98 17.36 -37.97 -8.96
CA PHE A 98 17.34 -36.87 -7.99
C PHE A 98 17.42 -35.54 -8.75
N SER A 99 16.40 -34.67 -8.61
CA SER A 99 16.30 -33.44 -9.40
C SER A 99 16.86 -32.21 -8.68
N CYS A 100 17.65 -31.41 -9.39
CA CYS A 100 18.08 -30.08 -8.94
C CYS A 100 17.25 -28.94 -9.53
N ASP A 101 16.13 -29.25 -10.19
CA ASP A 101 15.21 -28.27 -10.74
C ASP A 101 14.53 -27.47 -9.61
N GLY A 102 15.00 -26.24 -9.40
CA GLY A 102 14.44 -25.33 -8.39
C GLY A 102 13.13 -24.66 -8.80
N THR A 103 12.63 -24.89 -10.02
CA THR A 103 11.35 -24.34 -10.49
C THR A 103 10.18 -25.26 -10.17
N LEU A 104 10.43 -26.57 -10.05
CA LEU A 104 9.41 -27.62 -9.91
C LEU A 104 8.33 -27.58 -11.02
N GLU A 105 8.61 -26.97 -12.18
CA GLU A 105 7.64 -26.79 -13.27
C GLU A 105 7.29 -28.10 -13.98
N GLY A 106 8.21 -29.07 -13.97
CA GLY A 106 8.07 -30.33 -14.69
C GLY A 106 7.14 -31.37 -14.04
N CYS A 107 6.54 -31.10 -12.87
CA CYS A 107 5.66 -31.99 -12.09
C CYS A 107 5.87 -33.49 -12.38
N SER A 108 7.04 -34.01 -11.99
CA SER A 108 7.41 -35.40 -12.25
C SER A 108 7.19 -36.27 -11.03
N ASP A 109 6.41 -37.35 -11.19
CA ASP A 109 6.24 -38.39 -10.17
C ASP A 109 7.46 -39.34 -10.09
N LEU A 110 8.45 -39.15 -10.98
CA LEU A 110 9.60 -40.06 -11.14
C LEU A 110 10.89 -39.50 -10.53
N ALA A 111 10.87 -38.26 -10.02
CA ALA A 111 12.04 -37.57 -9.51
C ALA A 111 11.87 -37.11 -8.06
N ILE A 112 12.90 -37.33 -7.23
CA ILE A 112 12.97 -36.76 -5.88
C ILE A 112 13.70 -35.41 -5.97
N PRO A 113 13.07 -34.27 -5.60
CA PRO A 113 13.76 -32.99 -5.60
C PRO A 113 14.82 -32.93 -4.48
N THR A 114 15.95 -32.30 -4.76
CA THR A 114 17.00 -32.01 -3.78
C THR A 114 16.56 -30.92 -2.79
N GLU A 115 17.18 -30.88 -1.61
CA GLU A 115 16.96 -29.80 -0.63
C GLU A 115 17.19 -28.40 -1.24
N LYS A 116 18.19 -28.26 -2.12
CA LYS A 116 18.48 -27.01 -2.84
C LYS A 116 17.33 -26.61 -3.78
N ALA A 117 16.74 -27.57 -4.49
CA ALA A 117 15.60 -27.33 -5.36
C ALA A 117 14.38 -26.88 -4.56
N ILE A 118 14.09 -27.56 -3.45
CA ILE A 118 13.01 -27.20 -2.52
C ILE A 118 13.22 -25.79 -1.97
N LYS A 119 14.44 -25.46 -1.51
CA LYS A 119 14.77 -24.12 -0.99
C LYS A 119 14.58 -23.04 -2.06
N THR A 120 15.06 -23.29 -3.27
CA THR A 120 14.94 -22.33 -4.39
C THR A 120 13.47 -22.06 -4.72
N TYR A 121 12.64 -23.11 -4.80
CA TYR A 121 11.21 -22.97 -5.01
C TYR A 121 10.52 -22.21 -3.87
N ALA A 122 10.84 -22.55 -2.61
CA ALA A 122 10.28 -21.91 -1.44
C ALA A 122 10.60 -20.40 -1.39
N ASP A 123 11.86 -20.04 -1.61
CA ASP A 123 12.31 -18.64 -1.61
C ASP A 123 11.67 -17.81 -2.74
N THR A 124 11.36 -18.43 -3.89
CA THR A 124 10.92 -17.71 -5.09
C THR A 124 9.41 -17.73 -5.34
N LYS A 125 8.70 -18.76 -4.86
CA LYS A 125 7.28 -19.00 -5.19
C LYS A 125 6.39 -19.30 -3.99
N ALA A 126 6.92 -19.85 -2.89
CA ALA A 126 6.08 -20.21 -1.73
C ALA A 126 5.59 -18.99 -0.93
N LEU A 127 6.16 -17.81 -1.18
CA LEU A 127 5.83 -16.58 -0.48
C LEU A 127 4.57 -15.84 -1.02
N LEU A 128 3.91 -16.33 -2.07
CA LEU A 128 2.79 -15.60 -2.72
C LEU A 128 1.53 -16.43 -2.98
N ASN A 129 1.46 -17.68 -2.52
CA ASN A 129 0.27 -18.53 -2.70
C ASN A 129 -0.44 -18.82 -1.37
N GLY A 130 -1.09 -17.78 -0.82
CA GLY A 130 -2.44 -17.95 -0.24
C GLY A 130 -2.60 -18.61 1.13
N SER A 131 -1.63 -18.53 2.05
CA SER A 131 -1.95 -18.77 3.47
C SER A 131 -2.43 -17.45 4.11
N PRO A 132 -3.66 -17.36 4.65
CA PRO A 132 -4.22 -16.12 5.20
C PRO A 132 -3.54 -15.56 6.45
N SER A 133 -2.43 -16.14 6.91
CA SER A 133 -1.85 -15.87 8.23
C SER A 133 -0.33 -15.68 8.27
N GLU A 134 0.36 -15.50 7.14
CA GLU A 134 1.80 -15.26 7.16
C GLU A 134 2.11 -13.76 7.10
N ASP A 135 2.62 -13.24 8.20
CA ASP A 135 3.17 -11.88 8.29
C ASP A 135 4.42 -11.81 7.42
N PHE A 136 4.32 -11.10 6.29
CA PHE A 136 5.43 -10.91 5.38
C PHE A 136 6.40 -9.87 5.98
N SER A 137 7.42 -10.33 6.70
CA SER A 137 8.40 -9.47 7.39
C SER A 137 9.42 -8.79 6.46
N ALA A 138 9.05 -8.51 5.22
CA ALA A 138 9.88 -7.73 4.32
C ALA A 138 9.73 -6.22 4.60
N ASN A 139 10.85 -5.49 4.59
CA ASN A 139 10.83 -4.04 4.73
C ASN A 139 10.06 -3.34 3.60
N ASN A 140 10.05 -3.94 2.39
CA ASN A 140 9.40 -3.40 1.20
C ASN A 140 8.56 -4.50 0.52
N LEU A 141 7.36 -4.15 0.07
CA LEU A 141 6.54 -4.96 -0.84
C LEU A 141 6.58 -4.34 -2.24
N THR A 142 7.19 -5.04 -3.21
CA THR A 142 7.17 -4.63 -4.63
C THR A 142 6.22 -5.54 -5.41
N VAL A 143 5.21 -4.95 -6.07
CA VAL A 143 4.24 -5.68 -6.89
C VAL A 143 4.31 -5.16 -8.31
N ASN A 144 4.55 -6.05 -9.29
CA ASN A 144 4.65 -5.67 -10.72
C ASN A 144 3.28 -5.34 -11.36
N GLY A 145 2.19 -5.49 -10.60
CA GLY A 145 0.82 -5.22 -11.03
C GLY A 145 0.04 -4.45 -9.97
N VAL A 146 -1.29 -4.53 -10.04
CA VAL A 146 -2.17 -3.83 -9.09
C VAL A 146 -2.23 -4.55 -7.74
N ILE A 147 -2.22 -3.78 -6.65
CA ILE A 147 -2.62 -4.27 -5.32
C ILE A 147 -4.14 -4.12 -5.25
N LYS A 148 -4.86 -5.21 -4.99
CA LYS A 148 -6.32 -5.21 -4.81
C LYS A 148 -6.68 -5.56 -3.36
N PRO A 149 -6.75 -4.58 -2.45
CA PRO A 149 -7.21 -4.82 -1.10
C PRO A 149 -8.67 -5.29 -1.08
N SER A 150 -9.06 -6.00 -0.02
CA SER A 150 -10.47 -6.40 0.17
C SER A 150 -11.34 -5.17 0.44
N ALA A 151 -12.53 -5.13 -0.16
CA ALA A 151 -13.52 -4.08 0.09
C ALA A 151 -14.26 -4.33 1.41
N GLY A 152 -14.65 -3.25 2.11
CA GLY A 152 -15.41 -3.32 3.35
C GLY A 152 -14.96 -2.29 4.39
N ASN A 153 -15.79 -2.08 5.41
CA ASN A 153 -15.55 -1.11 6.49
C ASN A 153 -15.14 -1.76 7.82
N LYS A 154 -14.75 -3.04 7.81
CA LYS A 154 -14.27 -3.74 9.01
C LYS A 154 -12.76 -3.60 9.14
N LYS A 155 -12.25 -3.85 10.35
CA LYS A 155 -10.81 -3.77 10.67
C LYS A 155 -9.89 -4.60 9.78
N ASN A 156 -10.40 -5.66 9.16
CA ASN A 156 -9.62 -6.57 8.30
C ASN A 156 -9.80 -6.27 6.80
N ASN A 157 -10.40 -5.14 6.43
CA ASN A 157 -10.55 -4.70 5.06
C ASN A 157 -9.58 -3.58 4.71
N GLY A 158 -9.20 -3.51 3.43
CA GLY A 158 -8.28 -2.50 2.90
C GLY A 158 -6.81 -2.76 3.23
N ILE A 159 -6.04 -1.67 3.27
CA ILE A 159 -4.69 -1.63 3.85
C ILE A 159 -4.84 -1.16 5.29
N PHE A 160 -4.43 -1.99 6.24
CA PHE A 160 -4.53 -1.71 7.67
C PHE A 160 -3.12 -1.50 8.24
N PHE A 161 -2.91 -0.39 8.94
CA PHE A 161 -1.66 -0.13 9.63
C PHE A 161 -1.69 -0.77 11.03
N THR A 162 -0.51 -1.07 11.58
CA THR A 162 -0.38 -1.66 12.91
C THR A 162 -1.14 -0.84 13.95
N LYS A 163 -1.99 -1.52 14.73
CA LYS A 163 -2.75 -0.91 15.82
C LYS A 163 -1.80 -0.53 16.96
N GLU A 164 -2.06 0.60 17.60
CA GLU A 164 -1.29 1.11 18.75
C GLU A 164 0.23 1.18 18.51
N PRO A 165 0.74 1.97 17.55
CA PRO A 165 2.18 2.15 17.40
C PRO A 165 2.85 2.88 18.59
N GLY A 166 2.07 3.39 19.55
CA GLY A 166 2.53 4.04 20.80
C GLY A 166 1.78 3.58 22.06
N TYR A 167 1.96 4.28 23.18
CA TYR A 167 1.31 3.94 24.47
C TYR A 167 -0.13 4.50 24.53
N GLY A 168 -1.11 3.71 24.11
CA GLY A 168 -2.54 4.03 24.07
C GLY A 168 -3.36 2.77 23.75
N SER A 169 -4.70 2.80 23.85
CA SER A 169 -5.52 1.58 23.68
C SER A 169 -6.67 1.72 22.67
N LYS A 170 -6.58 2.61 21.67
CA LYS A 170 -7.61 2.73 20.61
C LYS A 170 -7.09 3.11 19.21
N ASP A 171 -5.81 3.36 19.00
CA ASP A 171 -5.31 3.96 17.76
C ASP A 171 -5.15 2.94 16.64
N ALA A 172 -5.74 3.22 15.48
CA ALA A 172 -5.53 2.49 14.24
C ALA A 172 -5.53 3.46 13.07
N ALA A 173 -4.94 3.05 11.95
CA ALA A 173 -5.02 3.78 10.69
C ALA A 173 -5.33 2.82 9.54
N TRP A 174 -5.95 3.31 8.47
CA TRP A 174 -6.30 2.47 7.31
C TRP A 174 -6.49 3.26 6.01
N ILE A 175 -6.45 2.52 4.90
CA ILE A 175 -6.95 2.93 3.58
C ILE A 175 -7.97 1.90 3.12
N ARG A 176 -9.24 2.29 2.93
CA ARG A 176 -10.35 1.36 2.65
C ARG A 176 -11.25 1.83 1.53
N TYR A 177 -11.83 0.86 0.82
CA TYR A 177 -12.89 1.09 -0.15
C TYR A 177 -14.14 0.33 0.26
N TYR A 178 -15.25 1.03 0.44
CA TYR A 178 -16.50 0.41 0.90
C TYR A 178 -17.73 1.17 0.40
N ARG A 179 -18.89 0.53 0.50
CA ARG A 179 -20.18 1.14 0.19
C ARG A 179 -20.64 2.02 1.36
N CYS A 180 -20.98 3.27 1.09
CA CYS A 180 -21.42 4.24 2.10
C CYS A 180 -22.93 4.57 1.94
N GLY A 181 -23.64 4.64 3.06
CA GLY A 181 -25.08 4.91 3.07
C GLY A 181 -25.95 3.79 2.49
N ASN A 182 -27.26 4.06 2.40
CA ASN A 182 -28.27 3.05 2.07
C ASN A 182 -28.60 2.92 0.56
N SER A 183 -28.10 3.82 -0.31
CA SER A 183 -28.37 3.77 -1.76
C SER A 183 -27.41 2.83 -2.50
N GLY A 184 -27.85 2.29 -3.65
CA GLY A 184 -27.25 1.17 -4.40
C GLY A 184 -25.79 1.34 -4.82
N GLU A 185 -25.34 2.56 -5.06
CA GLU A 185 -24.12 2.84 -5.84
C GLU A 185 -23.10 3.74 -5.12
N ASN A 186 -23.40 4.19 -3.91
CA ASN A 186 -22.52 5.11 -3.20
C ASN A 186 -21.34 4.34 -2.61
N THR A 187 -20.14 4.59 -3.12
CA THR A 187 -18.89 4.08 -2.55
C THR A 187 -18.02 5.21 -2.03
N THR A 188 -17.12 4.86 -1.12
CA THR A 188 -16.15 5.76 -0.51
C THR A 188 -14.79 5.11 -0.55
N LEU A 189 -13.78 5.89 -0.95
CA LEU A 189 -12.38 5.63 -0.63
C LEU A 189 -12.02 6.48 0.59
N GLU A 190 -11.62 5.84 1.68
CA GLU A 190 -11.37 6.46 2.97
C GLU A 190 -9.91 6.27 3.38
N ILE A 191 -9.28 7.36 3.82
CA ILE A 191 -8.03 7.37 4.58
C ILE A 191 -8.39 7.86 5.97
N GLY A 192 -8.26 7.03 7.00
CA GLY A 192 -8.76 7.37 8.33
C GLY A 192 -7.91 6.82 9.46
N THR A 193 -8.09 7.42 10.64
CA THR A 193 -7.57 6.93 11.91
C THR A 193 -8.71 6.67 12.90
N SER A 194 -8.52 5.76 13.85
CA SER A 194 -9.47 5.55 14.95
C SER A 194 -8.97 6.26 16.19
N ASN A 195 -9.45 7.49 16.41
CA ASN A 195 -9.57 8.04 17.76
C ASN A 195 -10.99 8.62 17.97
N HIS A 196 -11.64 9.11 16.90
CA HIS A 196 -13.00 9.65 16.83
C HIS A 196 -13.60 9.45 15.43
N CYS A 197 -14.94 9.57 15.28
CA CYS A 197 -15.65 9.40 14.00
C CYS A 197 -15.35 10.46 12.93
N ASP A 198 -14.57 11.50 13.28
CA ASP A 198 -14.29 12.66 12.44
C ASP A 198 -12.85 12.69 11.90
N ASP A 199 -12.05 11.66 12.17
CA ASP A 199 -10.63 11.62 11.77
C ASP A 199 -10.42 10.85 10.45
N HIS A 200 -11.15 11.27 9.41
CA HIS A 200 -11.02 10.66 8.09
C HIS A 200 -11.12 11.67 6.93
N ILE A 201 -10.35 11.39 5.87
CA ILE A 201 -10.52 11.98 4.54
C ILE A 201 -11.29 10.97 3.70
N ALA A 202 -12.48 11.34 3.26
CA ALA A 202 -13.32 10.54 2.39
C ALA A 202 -13.36 11.14 0.97
N LEU A 203 -12.95 10.35 -0.02
CA LEU A 203 -13.19 10.61 -1.43
C LEU A 203 -14.48 9.89 -1.83
N MET A 204 -15.46 10.66 -2.31
CA MET A 204 -16.78 10.16 -2.69
C MET A 204 -16.88 10.09 -4.22
N PRO A 205 -16.41 9.01 -4.88
CA PRO A 205 -16.35 8.90 -6.34
C PRO A 205 -17.71 9.12 -7.02
N GLY A 206 -18.82 8.69 -6.39
CA GLY A 206 -20.17 8.89 -6.95
C GLY A 206 -20.63 10.35 -7.06
N LYS A 207 -19.97 11.30 -6.38
CA LYS A 207 -20.28 12.76 -6.44
C LYS A 207 -19.06 13.62 -6.82
N GLY A 208 -17.86 13.04 -6.81
CA GLY A 208 -16.59 13.75 -7.00
C GLY A 208 -16.33 14.80 -5.91
N ASN A 209 -16.68 14.49 -4.66
CA ASN A 209 -16.53 15.39 -3.52
C ASN A 209 -15.50 14.85 -2.52
N VAL A 210 -14.86 15.73 -1.76
CA VAL A 210 -13.96 15.43 -0.64
C VAL A 210 -14.61 15.83 0.68
N GLY A 211 -14.71 14.89 1.61
CA GLY A 211 -15.13 15.13 2.98
C GLY A 211 -13.95 15.06 3.94
N ILE A 212 -13.76 16.08 4.78
CA ILE A 212 -12.84 16.05 5.93
C ILE A 212 -13.71 16.06 7.20
N GLY A 213 -13.63 14.98 7.98
CA GLY A 213 -14.51 14.76 9.14
C GLY A 213 -15.99 14.51 8.80
N THR A 214 -16.30 14.18 7.54
CA THR A 214 -17.65 13.79 7.14
C THR A 214 -17.63 12.83 5.95
N THR A 215 -18.53 11.84 5.98
CA THR A 215 -18.78 10.90 4.88
C THR A 215 -19.95 11.32 3.97
N ASN A 216 -20.60 12.46 4.25
CA ASN A 216 -21.71 12.97 3.42
C ASN A 216 -21.49 14.44 3.00
N PRO A 217 -20.43 14.73 2.22
CA PRO A 217 -20.12 16.08 1.79
C PRO A 217 -21.25 16.69 0.94
N ARG A 218 -21.74 17.87 1.33
CA ARG A 218 -22.81 18.62 0.63
C ARG A 218 -22.30 19.56 -0.47
N ALA A 219 -20.97 19.74 -0.55
CA ALA A 219 -20.27 20.52 -1.57
C ALA A 219 -19.02 19.77 -2.05
N LYS A 220 -18.31 20.33 -3.04
CA LYS A 220 -17.09 19.72 -3.61
C LYS A 220 -16.01 19.46 -2.56
N LEU A 221 -15.83 20.38 -1.63
CA LEU A 221 -15.09 20.20 -0.39
C LEU A 221 -16.04 20.49 0.76
N SER A 222 -16.23 19.53 1.66
CA SER A 222 -17.04 19.68 2.87
C SER A 222 -16.19 19.33 4.08
N ILE A 223 -16.10 20.26 5.02
CA ILE A 223 -15.33 20.09 6.25
C ILE A 223 -16.31 20.19 7.41
N ASN A 224 -16.45 19.12 8.18
CA ASN A 224 -17.25 19.11 9.40
C ASN A 224 -16.33 19.50 10.56
N GLY A 225 -16.25 20.81 10.83
CA GLY A 225 -15.28 21.40 11.74
C GLY A 225 -14.84 22.78 11.26
N GLY A 226 -13.60 23.15 11.56
CA GLY A 226 -12.95 24.36 11.05
C GLY A 226 -12.03 24.06 9.87
N LEU A 227 -11.92 24.99 8.93
CA LEU A 227 -10.87 24.98 7.91
C LEU A 227 -9.73 25.90 8.37
N HIS A 228 -8.54 25.34 8.54
CA HIS A 228 -7.32 26.12 8.74
C HIS A 228 -6.63 26.31 7.38
N VAL A 229 -6.53 27.54 6.87
CA VAL A 229 -5.79 27.88 5.64
C VAL A 229 -4.62 28.78 6.01
N GLY A 230 -3.42 28.22 6.12
CA GLY A 230 -2.23 28.94 6.58
C GLY A 230 -1.02 28.00 6.80
N GLY A 231 0.15 28.58 7.12
CA GLY A 231 1.37 27.82 7.43
C GLY A 231 1.50 27.47 8.91
N ASP A 232 2.35 26.50 9.22
CA ASP A 232 2.59 25.87 10.53
C ASP A 232 3.21 26.81 11.59
N SER A 233 3.60 28.03 11.21
CA SER A 233 4.10 29.09 12.11
C SER A 233 3.09 30.22 12.37
N ASP A 234 1.90 30.19 11.77
CA ASP A 234 0.85 31.21 11.96
C ASP A 234 -0.42 30.52 12.49
N PRO A 235 -0.72 30.61 13.80
CA PRO A 235 -1.87 29.95 14.43
C PRO A 235 -3.21 30.64 14.15
N GLY A 236 -3.25 31.56 13.17
CA GLY A 236 -4.48 31.85 12.49
C GLY A 236 -4.95 33.29 12.49
N ASP A 237 -4.02 34.23 12.41
CA ASP A 237 -4.37 35.65 12.35
C ASP A 237 -4.76 36.13 10.92
N LYS A 238 -4.67 35.26 9.90
CA LYS A 238 -4.99 35.53 8.47
C LYS A 238 -5.72 34.38 7.74
N ASN A 239 -6.60 33.66 8.45
CA ASN A 239 -7.11 32.33 8.04
C ASN A 239 -8.07 32.23 6.86
N LEU A 240 -8.53 33.34 6.28
CA LEU A 240 -9.40 33.27 5.10
C LEU A 240 -9.05 34.39 4.12
N ARG A 241 -8.09 34.12 3.23
CA ARG A 241 -7.92 34.91 2.00
C ARG A 241 -8.82 34.31 0.93
N VAL A 242 -9.98 34.93 0.68
CA VAL A 242 -10.79 34.63 -0.51
C VAL A 242 -10.14 35.34 -1.70
N ASP A 243 -9.14 34.73 -2.32
CA ASP A 243 -8.53 35.23 -3.55
C ASP A 243 -9.16 34.54 -4.76
N GLY A 244 -10.23 35.14 -5.26
CA GLY A 244 -10.99 34.63 -6.38
C GLY A 244 -12.25 35.44 -6.59
N CYS A 245 -12.60 35.71 -7.84
CA CYS A 245 -13.88 36.32 -8.20
C CYS A 245 -14.99 35.35 -7.76
N THR A 246 -15.63 35.63 -6.63
CA THR A 246 -16.94 35.03 -6.37
C THR A 246 -17.85 35.57 -7.45
N THR A 247 -18.61 34.72 -8.13
CA THR A 247 -19.53 35.16 -9.19
C THR A 247 -20.61 36.13 -8.68
N THR A 248 -20.68 36.34 -7.37
CA THR A 248 -21.62 37.19 -6.66
C THR A 248 -20.97 38.35 -5.88
N ASN A 249 -19.64 38.51 -5.86
CA ASN A 249 -18.92 39.59 -5.13
C ASN A 249 -19.25 39.73 -3.62
N GLU A 250 -19.96 38.79 -2.99
CA GLU A 250 -20.46 38.93 -1.62
C GLU A 250 -19.68 38.08 -0.61
N LEU A 251 -19.28 38.69 0.51
CA LEU A 251 -18.91 38.00 1.74
C LEU A 251 -20.15 37.93 2.66
N SER A 252 -20.86 36.81 2.65
CA SER A 252 -22.03 36.59 3.52
C SER A 252 -21.62 35.99 4.87
N VAL A 253 -21.88 36.72 5.96
CA VAL A 253 -21.67 36.26 7.35
C VAL A 253 -23.03 36.14 8.03
N SER A 254 -23.43 34.93 8.45
CA SER A 254 -24.75 34.67 9.06
C SER A 254 -24.88 35.12 10.53
N GLY A 255 -23.84 35.73 11.08
CA GLY A 255 -23.76 36.24 12.44
C GLY A 255 -22.97 37.56 12.51
N SER A 256 -22.25 37.77 13.61
CA SER A 256 -21.40 38.96 13.77
C SER A 256 -20.08 38.82 13.02
N LEU A 257 -19.68 39.87 12.30
CA LEU A 257 -18.30 40.06 11.85
C LEU A 257 -17.52 40.83 12.91
N SER A 258 -16.63 40.15 13.64
CA SER A 258 -15.82 40.74 14.72
C SER A 258 -14.34 40.82 14.32
N PHE A 259 -13.68 41.92 14.68
CA PHE A 259 -12.25 42.14 14.42
C PHE A 259 -11.48 42.24 15.74
N ASN A 260 -10.56 41.32 16.01
CA ASN A 260 -9.95 41.12 17.34
C ASN A 260 -8.48 41.58 17.43
N THR A 261 -8.17 42.82 17.03
CA THR A 261 -6.78 43.32 16.94
C THR A 261 -6.60 44.65 17.69
N PRO A 262 -5.35 45.05 18.03
CA PRO A 262 -5.07 46.37 18.62
C PRO A 262 -5.62 47.52 17.76
N THR A 263 -5.73 48.71 18.37
CA THR A 263 -6.20 49.94 17.73
C THR A 263 -5.47 50.21 16.40
N ARG A 264 -6.23 50.23 15.29
CA ARG A 264 -5.75 50.46 13.91
C ARG A 264 -6.90 50.77 12.96
N GLN A 265 -6.60 50.99 11.67
CA GLN A 265 -7.61 50.89 10.62
C GLN A 265 -8.00 49.41 10.46
N ILE A 266 -9.24 49.08 10.79
CA ILE A 266 -9.74 47.71 10.86
C ILE A 266 -10.25 47.25 9.50
N ILE A 267 -11.04 48.09 8.83
CA ILE A 267 -11.58 47.85 7.50
C ILE A 267 -10.93 48.83 6.53
N ASN A 268 -10.28 48.31 5.49
CA ASN A 268 -9.86 49.08 4.31
C ASN A 268 -10.90 48.87 3.20
N MET A 269 -11.19 49.90 2.43
CA MET A 269 -11.95 49.76 1.18
C MET A 269 -10.98 49.50 0.01
N CYS A 270 -11.09 50.22 -1.10
CA CYS A 270 -10.28 50.00 -2.30
C CYS A 270 -8.76 50.17 -2.09
N ASN A 271 -8.35 50.94 -1.07
CA ASN A 271 -6.96 51.15 -0.65
C ASN A 271 -6.93 51.60 0.83
N ASN A 272 -5.77 52.03 1.32
CA ASN A 272 -5.58 52.42 2.72
C ASN A 272 -6.14 53.81 3.09
N ASN A 273 -6.57 54.61 2.11
CA ASN A 273 -7.05 55.98 2.32
C ASN A 273 -8.54 56.01 2.73
N TYR A 274 -9.27 54.92 2.47
CA TYR A 274 -10.69 54.79 2.81
C TYR A 274 -10.88 53.65 3.80
N GLY A 275 -11.47 53.93 4.96
CA GLY A 275 -11.62 52.89 5.97
C GLY A 275 -12.34 53.26 7.25
N ILE A 276 -12.48 52.25 8.10
CA ILE A 276 -13.06 52.34 9.44
C ILE A 276 -12.05 51.74 10.41
N GLY A 277 -11.76 52.45 11.50
CA GLY A 277 -10.80 52.00 12.49
C GLY A 277 -11.17 52.37 13.91
N ILE A 278 -10.37 51.85 14.84
CA ILE A 278 -10.50 52.08 16.28
C ILE A 278 -9.18 52.66 16.80
N GLN A 279 -9.27 53.74 17.56
CA GLN A 279 -8.26 54.32 18.43
C GLN A 279 -8.65 54.08 19.90
N ASP A 280 -7.89 54.59 20.86
CA ASP A 280 -8.24 54.46 22.28
C ASP A 280 -9.64 55.05 22.56
N GLY A 281 -10.61 54.17 22.82
CA GLY A 281 -12.02 54.52 23.04
C GLY A 281 -12.77 55.16 21.86
N THR A 282 -12.15 55.29 20.67
CA THR A 282 -12.72 56.11 19.57
C THR A 282 -12.82 55.31 18.27
N GLN A 283 -14.03 55.20 17.73
CA GLN A 283 -14.22 54.78 16.34
C GLN A 283 -13.97 55.97 15.41
N TYR A 284 -13.16 55.75 14.37
CA TYR A 284 -12.96 56.73 13.32
C TYR A 284 -13.34 56.17 11.95
N PHE A 285 -13.80 57.08 11.10
CA PHE A 285 -13.96 56.89 9.67
C PHE A 285 -12.85 57.69 8.98
N ARG A 286 -12.30 57.17 7.88
CA ARG A 286 -11.27 57.81 7.09
C ARG A 286 -11.66 57.80 5.62
N THR A 287 -11.40 58.92 4.96
CA THR A 287 -11.53 59.15 3.53
C THR A 287 -10.33 59.97 3.07
N ASP A 288 -9.99 59.88 1.79
CA ASP A 288 -8.89 60.65 1.20
C ASP A 288 -9.23 62.13 1.04
N ASN A 289 -10.51 62.44 0.76
CA ASN A 289 -10.97 63.81 0.48
C ASN A 289 -12.19 64.18 1.33
N ASN A 290 -13.38 63.73 0.92
CA ASN A 290 -14.65 64.17 1.50
C ASN A 290 -15.42 63.04 2.19
N PHE A 291 -16.24 63.40 3.18
CA PHE A 291 -17.31 62.53 3.68
C PHE A 291 -18.66 63.01 3.17
N ALA A 292 -19.51 62.08 2.76
CA ALA A 292 -20.86 62.38 2.34
C ALA A 292 -21.85 61.35 2.87
N TRP A 293 -23.02 61.83 3.23
CA TRP A 293 -24.16 61.03 3.64
C TRP A 293 -25.35 61.40 2.75
N TYR A 294 -25.90 60.39 2.08
CA TYR A 294 -27.03 60.52 1.17
C TYR A 294 -28.23 59.73 1.67
N LYS A 295 -29.43 60.20 1.30
CA LYS A 295 -30.68 59.45 1.44
C LYS A 295 -31.20 59.13 0.05
N GLY A 296 -31.43 57.84 -0.25
CA GLY A 296 -31.74 57.39 -1.61
C GLY A 296 -30.51 57.44 -2.52
N GLY A 297 -30.70 57.51 -3.83
CA GLY A 297 -29.62 57.64 -4.80
C GLY A 297 -29.23 56.35 -5.51
N THR A 298 -28.32 56.50 -6.48
CA THR A 298 -27.62 55.43 -7.19
C THR A 298 -26.12 55.73 -7.20
N HIS A 299 -25.29 54.71 -7.42
CA HIS A 299 -23.84 54.93 -7.50
C HIS A 299 -23.49 55.84 -8.69
N ASP A 300 -22.73 56.90 -8.41
CA ASP A 300 -22.15 57.80 -9.40
C ASP A 300 -20.66 57.97 -9.08
N ASN A 301 -19.80 57.95 -10.12
CA ASN A 301 -18.35 58.08 -9.93
C ASN A 301 -17.90 59.53 -9.71
N ASN A 302 -18.76 60.51 -9.97
CA ASN A 302 -18.45 61.92 -9.78
C ASN A 302 -18.46 62.27 -8.30
N GLU A 303 -17.45 63.02 -7.87
CA GLU A 303 -17.31 63.44 -6.49
C GLU A 303 -18.54 64.21 -5.99
N LEU A 304 -18.99 63.85 -4.78
CA LEU A 304 -20.12 64.44 -4.08
C LEU A 304 -21.48 64.38 -4.83
N ASN A 305 -21.58 63.60 -5.91
CA ASN A 305 -22.83 63.38 -6.61
C ASN A 305 -23.63 62.24 -5.94
N PRO A 306 -24.85 62.50 -5.42
CA PRO A 306 -25.67 61.47 -4.77
C PRO A 306 -26.32 60.49 -5.77
N GLY A 307 -26.13 60.70 -7.07
CA GLY A 307 -26.76 59.95 -8.15
C GLY A 307 -28.26 60.25 -8.30
N THR A 308 -28.89 59.57 -9.25
CA THR A 308 -30.33 59.74 -9.52
C THR A 308 -31.17 59.48 -8.28
N ASP A 309 -32.10 60.39 -7.96
CA ASP A 309 -32.99 60.40 -6.79
C ASP A 309 -32.28 60.47 -5.42
N GLY A 310 -30.99 60.78 -5.39
CA GLY A 310 -30.23 60.92 -4.15
C GLY A 310 -30.35 62.31 -3.53
N ILE A 311 -30.53 62.36 -2.22
CA ILE A 311 -30.65 63.61 -1.45
C ILE A 311 -29.44 63.75 -0.53
N VAL A 312 -28.75 64.88 -0.62
CA VAL A 312 -27.65 65.26 0.27
C VAL A 312 -28.17 65.48 1.68
N GLN A 313 -27.69 64.68 2.63
CA GLN A 313 -28.01 64.87 4.06
C GLN A 313 -26.91 65.69 4.72
N MET A 314 -25.68 65.21 4.64
CA MET A 314 -24.52 65.83 5.25
C MET A 314 -23.30 65.66 4.34
N VAL A 315 -22.45 66.68 4.26
CA VAL A 315 -21.14 66.62 3.62
C VAL A 315 -20.12 67.26 4.55
N ILE A 316 -18.95 66.64 4.68
CA ILE A 316 -17.76 67.29 5.23
C ILE A 316 -16.78 67.49 4.07
N LYS A 317 -16.56 68.75 3.73
CA LYS A 317 -15.68 69.19 2.64
C LYS A 317 -14.87 70.39 3.11
N ASP A 318 -13.57 70.42 2.83
CA ASP A 318 -12.68 71.55 3.16
C ASP A 318 -12.79 72.03 4.63
N CYS A 319 -12.93 71.07 5.56
CA CYS A 319 -13.15 71.31 6.99
C CYS A 319 -14.46 72.03 7.37
N HIS A 320 -15.45 72.05 6.46
CA HIS A 320 -16.78 72.59 6.68
C HIS A 320 -17.84 71.49 6.72
N VAL A 321 -18.88 71.68 7.52
CA VAL A 321 -20.06 70.80 7.56
C VAL A 321 -21.19 71.44 6.74
N GLY A 322 -21.56 70.79 5.65
CA GLY A 322 -22.77 71.10 4.89
C GLY A 322 -23.92 70.19 5.31
N ILE A 323 -25.08 70.75 5.63
CA ILE A 323 -26.34 70.03 5.82
C ILE A 323 -27.26 70.40 4.64
N GLY A 324 -27.62 69.42 3.82
CA GLY A 324 -28.42 69.66 2.59
C GLY A 324 -27.68 70.34 1.44
N THR A 325 -26.36 70.52 1.53
CA THR A 325 -25.51 71.13 0.49
C THR A 325 -24.23 70.32 0.32
N ILE A 326 -23.71 70.27 -0.92
CA ILE A 326 -22.44 69.61 -1.25
C ILE A 326 -21.23 70.55 -1.19
N ASP A 327 -21.48 71.86 -1.09
CA ASP A 327 -20.42 72.87 -1.18
C ASP A 327 -20.59 73.93 -0.09
N PRO A 328 -20.38 73.56 1.19
CA PRO A 328 -20.49 74.49 2.29
C PRO A 328 -19.44 75.61 2.20
N GLY A 329 -19.89 76.85 2.04
CA GLY A 329 -19.07 78.06 2.02
C GLY A 329 -18.69 78.60 3.41
N ALA A 330 -19.21 77.99 4.48
CA ALA A 330 -18.91 78.32 5.87
C ALA A 330 -18.73 77.07 6.72
N LYS A 331 -18.11 77.22 7.91
CA LYS A 331 -17.87 76.12 8.88
C LYS A 331 -19.08 75.21 9.11
N LEU A 332 -20.26 75.81 9.15
CA LEU A 332 -21.53 75.11 9.11
C LEU A 332 -22.43 75.83 8.13
N GLU A 333 -22.86 75.16 7.06
CA GLU A 333 -23.87 75.65 6.15
C GLU A 333 -25.07 74.72 6.15
N VAL A 334 -26.26 75.28 6.33
CA VAL A 334 -27.52 74.54 6.32
C VAL A 334 -28.35 75.06 5.15
N ASN A 335 -28.52 74.23 4.11
CA ASN A 335 -29.46 74.49 3.03
C ASN A 335 -30.86 74.05 3.48
N GLY A 336 -31.49 74.90 4.30
CA GLY A 336 -32.78 74.64 4.94
C GLY A 336 -32.97 75.48 6.19
N ASN A 337 -33.94 75.11 7.02
CA ASN A 337 -34.25 75.82 8.25
C ASN A 337 -33.38 75.31 9.41
N LEU A 338 -32.66 76.20 10.09
CA LEU A 338 -31.97 75.91 11.36
C LEU A 338 -32.85 76.37 12.53
N LYS A 339 -33.23 75.45 13.43
CA LYS A 339 -33.91 75.79 14.68
C LYS A 339 -32.92 75.74 15.84
N LEU A 340 -32.61 76.88 16.42
CA LEU A 340 -31.84 76.98 17.67
C LEU A 340 -32.83 77.03 18.83
N LEU A 341 -32.74 76.07 19.76
CA LEU A 341 -33.52 76.10 20.99
C LEU A 341 -32.78 76.95 22.04
N PRO A 342 -33.50 77.71 22.90
CA PRO A 342 -32.86 78.46 23.96
C PRO A 342 -32.13 77.50 24.93
N VAL A 343 -30.89 77.86 25.28
CA VAL A 343 -30.18 77.20 26.39
C VAL A 343 -30.86 77.67 27.69
N VAL A 344 -31.50 76.75 28.41
CA VAL A 344 -31.89 77.04 29.79
C VAL A 344 -30.60 76.96 30.60
N ALA A 345 -30.10 78.13 31.00
CA ALA A 345 -28.93 78.25 31.87
C ALA A 345 -29.23 77.69 33.27
#